data_AF-E0SIG1-F1
#
_entry.id   AF-E0SIG1-F1
#
_cell.length_a   1.000
_cell.length_b   1.000
_cell.length_c   1.000
_cell.angle_alpha   90.00
_cell.angle_beta   90.00
_cell.angle_gamma   90.00
#
_symmetry.space_group_name_H-M   'P 1'
#
loop_
_entity.id
_entity.type
_entity.pdbx_description
1 polymer ?
#
loop_
_entity_poly.entity_id
_entity_poly.type
_entity_poly.pdbx_seq_one_letter_code
_entity_poly.pdbx_strand_id
1 'polypeptide(L)'
;MLMLHRGDSVSDVARTLCCARSSVGRWIHWFTLSGVEGLKSLPAGRSRRWPFEHICALLRERIKYSPDDFGYQPPRRSTELLAIKIKQITGCTLHAGTVRRWLP
;
A
#
# COMPACT_ATOMS: atom_id res chain seq x y z
N MET A 1 -7.34 -16.01 20.92
CA MET A 1 -8.01 -17.32 21.07
C MET A 1 -7.80 -17.99 22.43
N LEU A 2 -6.72 -17.71 23.16
CA LEU A 2 -6.46 -18.31 24.48
C LEU A 2 -7.62 -18.17 25.48
N MET A 3 -8.27 -16.99 25.52
CA MET A 3 -9.43 -16.74 26.39
C MET A 3 -10.62 -17.65 26.09
N LEU A 4 -10.99 -17.79 24.81
CA LEU A 4 -12.06 -18.69 24.38
C LEU A 4 -11.73 -20.16 24.69
N HIS A 5 -10.46 -20.57 24.54
CA HIS A 5 -10.02 -21.92 24.89
C HIS A 5 -10.06 -22.19 26.41
N ARG A 6 -9.94 -21.15 27.25
CA ARG A 6 -10.08 -21.24 28.71
C ARG A 6 -11.54 -21.31 29.17
N GLY A 7 -12.51 -21.21 28.25
CA GLY A 7 -13.94 -21.23 28.54
C GLY A 7 -14.57 -19.84 28.72
N ASP A 8 -13.82 -18.75 28.49
CA ASP A 8 -14.38 -17.40 28.58
C ASP A 8 -15.47 -17.21 27.51
N SER A 9 -16.56 -16.51 27.88
CA SER A 9 -17.64 -16.24 26.94
C SER A 9 -17.23 -15.22 25.88
N VAL A 10 -17.89 -15.24 24.71
CA VAL A 10 -17.69 -14.23 23.65
C VAL A 10 -17.90 -12.80 24.17
N SER A 11 -18.82 -12.62 25.11
CA SER A 11 -19.09 -11.31 25.73
C SER A 11 -17.94 -10.84 26.61
N ASP A 12 -17.32 -11.75 27.36
CA ASP A 12 -16.18 -11.42 28.23
C ASP A 12 -14.95 -11.09 27.41
N VAL A 13 -14.68 -11.89 26.37
CA VAL A 13 -13.60 -11.64 25.42
C VAL A 13 -13.77 -10.29 24.72
N ALA A 14 -14.98 -9.96 24.28
CA ALA A 14 -15.28 -8.67 23.66
C ALA A 14 -15.04 -7.49 24.63
N ARG A 15 -15.44 -7.64 25.90
CA ARG A 15 -15.22 -6.64 26.94
C ARG A 15 -13.74 -6.44 27.24
N THR A 16 -12.99 -7.53 27.42
CA THR A 16 -11.55 -7.49 27.71
C THR A 16 -10.74 -6.92 26.55
N LEU A 17 -11.13 -7.19 25.30
CA LEU A 17 -10.46 -6.68 24.10
C LEU A 17 -11.00 -5.33 23.63
N CYS A 18 -11.94 -4.73 24.39
CA CYS A 18 -12.60 -3.46 24.06
C CYS A 18 -13.13 -3.42 22.62
N CYS A 19 -13.69 -4.52 22.13
CA CYS A 19 -14.20 -4.65 20.78
C CYS A 19 -15.66 -5.09 20.76
N ALA A 20 -16.36 -4.88 19.64
CA ALA A 20 -17.72 -5.38 19.49
C ALA A 20 -17.74 -6.93 19.49
N ARG A 21 -18.77 -7.53 20.11
CA ARG A 21 -19.01 -8.99 20.08
C ARG A 21 -18.99 -9.57 18.65
N SER A 22 -19.46 -8.80 17.67
CA SER A 22 -19.46 -9.21 16.25
C SER A 22 -18.06 -9.36 15.66
N SER A 23 -17.06 -8.65 16.19
CA SER A 23 -15.66 -8.80 15.78
C SER A 23 -15.11 -10.14 16.27
N VAL A 24 -15.39 -10.50 17.52
CA VAL A 24 -15.00 -11.81 18.08
C VAL A 24 -15.68 -12.94 17.31
N GLY A 25 -16.97 -12.80 16.98
CA GLY A 25 -17.69 -13.77 16.14
C GLY A 25 -17.07 -13.95 14.76
N ARG A 26 -16.64 -12.86 14.10
CA ARG A 26 -15.91 -12.92 12.82
C ARG A 26 -14.57 -13.64 12.96
N TRP A 27 -13.82 -13.37 14.02
CA TRP A 27 -12.55 -14.07 14.27
C TRP A 27 -12.75 -15.57 14.52
N ILE A 28 -13.76 -15.95 15.29
CA ILE A 28 -14.12 -17.36 15.48
C ILE A 28 -14.44 -18.01 14.13
N HIS A 29 -15.28 -17.35 13.32
CA HIS A 29 -15.66 -17.87 12.01
C HIS A 29 -14.43 -18.07 11.09
N TRP A 30 -13.53 -17.09 10.98
CA TRP A 30 -12.32 -17.20 10.18
C TRP A 30 -11.36 -18.27 10.70
N PHE A 31 -11.24 -18.40 12.02
CA PHE A 31 -10.44 -19.45 12.63
C PHE A 31 -10.99 -20.85 12.35
N THR A 32 -12.31 -21.04 12.41
CA THR A 32 -12.94 -22.33 12.07
C THR A 32 -12.78 -22.68 10.60
N LEU A 33 -12.82 -21.68 9.71
CA LEU A 33 -12.75 -21.91 8.26
C LEU A 33 -11.32 -22.15 7.76
N SER A 34 -10.34 -21.40 8.26
CA SER A 34 -8.97 -21.35 7.72
C SER A 34 -7.87 -21.46 8.77
N GLY A 35 -8.23 -21.83 10.01
CA GLY A 35 -7.28 -21.93 11.12
C GLY A 35 -6.61 -20.60 11.44
N VAL A 36 -5.35 -20.66 11.86
CA VAL A 36 -4.54 -19.47 12.19
C VAL A 36 -4.31 -18.56 10.97
N GLU A 37 -4.27 -19.12 9.76
CA GLU A 37 -4.09 -18.35 8.53
C GLU A 37 -5.25 -17.38 8.28
N GLY A 38 -6.48 -17.78 8.64
CA GLY A 38 -7.66 -16.91 8.55
C GLY A 38 -7.65 -15.71 9.50
N LEU A 39 -6.78 -15.74 10.53
CA LEU A 39 -6.62 -14.64 11.48
C LEU A 39 -5.48 -13.69 11.11
N LYS A 40 -4.68 -13.99 10.07
CA LYS A 40 -3.62 -13.10 9.63
C LYS A 40 -4.22 -11.83 9.06
N SER A 41 -3.68 -10.69 9.49
CA SER A 41 -4.07 -9.40 8.93
C SER A 41 -3.64 -9.31 7.46
N LEU A 42 -4.57 -8.90 6.60
CA LEU A 42 -4.22 -8.50 5.24
C LEU A 42 -3.31 -7.27 5.26
N PRO A 43 -2.42 -7.11 4.27
CA PRO A 43 -1.60 -5.91 4.16
C PRO A 43 -2.49 -4.67 4.12
N ALA A 44 -2.07 -3.63 4.83
CA ALA A 44 -2.82 -2.39 4.92
C ALA A 44 -2.93 -1.71 3.55
N GLY A 45 -4.13 -1.26 3.22
CA GLY A 45 -4.41 -0.49 2.02
C GLY A 45 -4.51 -1.32 0.74
N ARG A 46 -4.71 -0.62 -0.38
CA ARG A 46 -4.86 -1.24 -1.69
C ARG A 46 -3.49 -1.70 -2.19
N SER A 47 -3.41 -2.90 -2.76
CA SER A 47 -2.20 -3.36 -3.42
C SER A 47 -1.72 -2.35 -4.46
N ARG A 48 -0.39 -2.16 -4.53
CA ARG A 48 0.22 -1.25 -5.51
C ARG A 48 -0.06 -1.79 -6.90
N ARG A 49 -0.85 -1.05 -7.69
CA ARG A 49 -1.24 -1.45 -9.06
C ARG A 49 -0.11 -1.35 -10.08
N TRP A 50 0.87 -0.49 -9.82
CA TRP A 50 1.93 -0.15 -10.76
C TRP A 50 3.26 -0.77 -10.34
N PRO A 51 4.18 -1.03 -11.29
CA PRO A 51 5.53 -1.52 -11.00
C PRO A 51 6.34 -0.43 -10.31
N PHE A 52 6.04 -0.19 -9.03
CA PHE A 52 6.53 0.92 -8.22
C PHE A 52 8.05 0.95 -8.20
N GLU A 53 8.69 -0.20 -7.94
CA GLU A 53 10.15 -0.30 -7.89
C GLU A 53 10.80 0.12 -9.20
N HIS A 54 10.26 -0.36 -10.33
CA HIS A 54 10.75 -0.02 -11.66
C HIS A 54 10.59 1.48 -11.95
N ILE A 55 9.43 2.05 -11.62
CA ILE A 55 9.14 3.48 -11.86
C ILE A 55 9.98 4.37 -10.93
N CYS A 56 10.16 3.97 -9.67
CA CYS A 56 11.00 4.69 -8.71
C CYS A 56 12.48 4.57 -9.03
N ALA A 57 12.95 3.48 -9.64
CA ALA A 57 14.30 3.37 -10.18
C ALA A 57 14.49 4.37 -11.34
N LEU A 58 13.58 4.39 -12.31
CA LEU A 58 13.60 5.34 -13.42
C LEU A 58 13.55 6.81 -12.96
N LEU A 59 12.73 7.10 -11.94
CA LEU A 59 12.66 8.44 -11.34
C LEU A 59 13.97 8.81 -10.65
N ARG A 60 14.56 7.90 -9.86
CA ARG A 60 15.83 8.14 -9.16
C ARG A 60 17.00 8.34 -10.12
N GLU A 61 17.09 7.52 -11.18
CA GLU A 61 18.10 7.72 -12.23
C GLU A 61 17.93 9.09 -12.87
N ARG A 62 16.71 9.49 -13.23
CA ARG A 62 16.44 10.81 -13.80
C ARG A 62 16.75 11.98 -12.87
N ILE A 63 16.60 11.81 -11.56
CA ILE A 63 16.93 12.86 -10.59
C ILE A 63 18.45 13.01 -10.42
N LYS A 64 19.21 11.92 -10.60
CA LYS A 64 20.68 11.93 -10.47
C LYS A 64 21.40 12.65 -11.61
N TYR A 65 20.83 12.67 -12.82
CA TYR A 65 21.40 13.44 -13.93
C TYR A 65 21.08 14.94 -13.78
N SER A 66 22.11 15.77 -13.93
CA SER A 66 22.01 17.23 -13.90
C SER A 66 21.06 17.69 -15.02
N PRO A 67 20.24 18.76 -14.82
CA PRO A 67 19.29 19.24 -15.84
C PRO A 67 19.96 19.68 -17.15
N ASP A 68 21.27 19.96 -17.13
CA ASP A 68 22.07 20.36 -18.30
C ASP A 68 22.35 19.23 -19.29
N ASP A 69 22.40 17.96 -18.85
CA ASP A 69 22.78 16.82 -19.71
C ASP A 69 21.72 16.47 -20.78
N PHE A 70 20.52 17.01 -20.66
CA PHE A 70 19.41 16.73 -21.57
C PHE A 70 18.94 17.94 -22.39
N GLY A 71 19.61 19.10 -22.27
CA GLY A 71 19.32 20.27 -23.12
C GLY A 71 17.97 20.95 -22.88
N TYR A 72 17.41 20.87 -21.67
CA TYR A 72 16.10 21.46 -21.35
C TYR A 72 16.19 22.59 -20.30
N GLN A 73 15.58 23.76 -20.58
CA GLN A 73 15.57 24.92 -19.68
C GLN A 73 14.63 24.75 -18.44
N PRO A 74 14.98 25.28 -17.25
CA PRO A 74 14.07 25.37 -16.09
C PRO A 74 13.00 26.48 -16.29
N PRO A 75 11.73 26.30 -15.87
CA PRO A 75 11.20 25.28 -14.96
C PRO A 75 10.32 24.24 -15.67
N ARG A 76 10.94 23.30 -16.41
CA ARG A 76 10.24 22.18 -17.08
C ARG A 76 10.22 20.88 -16.26
N ARG A 77 10.53 20.93 -14.97
CA ARG A 77 10.44 19.78 -14.03
C ARG A 77 9.04 19.66 -13.41
N SER A 78 7.97 19.73 -14.22
CA SER A 78 6.63 19.52 -13.68
C SER A 78 6.36 18.02 -13.49
N THR A 79 5.62 17.67 -12.44
CA THR A 79 5.19 16.29 -12.20
C THR A 79 4.30 15.76 -13.33
N GLU A 80 3.69 16.65 -14.14
CA GLU A 80 2.98 16.25 -15.36
C GLU A 80 3.94 15.73 -16.45
N LEU A 81 5.06 16.41 -16.69
CA LEU A 81 6.02 15.99 -17.72
C LEU A 81 6.67 14.65 -17.38
N LEU A 82 6.96 14.40 -16.09
CA LEU A 82 7.42 13.10 -15.62
C LEU A 82 6.36 12.02 -15.82
N ALA A 83 5.09 12.32 -15.54
CA ALA A 83 3.99 11.38 -15.74
C ALA A 83 3.82 11.00 -17.23
N ILE A 84 3.91 11.98 -18.14
CA ILE A 84 3.87 11.75 -19.60
C ILE A 84 5.03 10.85 -20.02
N LYS A 85 6.24 11.09 -19.51
CA LYS A 85 7.41 10.30 -19.87
C LYS A 85 7.36 8.87 -19.32
N ILE A 86 6.84 8.68 -18.10
CA ILE A 86 6.60 7.35 -17.54
C ILE A 86 5.57 6.60 -18.39
N LYS A 87 4.51 7.27 -18.85
CA LYS A 87 3.52 6.65 -19.76
C LYS A 87 4.15 6.19 -21.07
N GLN A 88 5.06 6.98 -21.66
CA GLN A 88 5.76 6.58 -22.88
C GLN A 88 6.66 5.35 -22.69
N ILE A 89 7.35 5.24 -21.55
CA ILE A 89 8.33 4.16 -21.30
C ILE A 89 7.65 2.88 -20.82
N THR A 90 6.66 3.01 -19.94
CA THR A 90 6.08 1.87 -19.20
C THR A 90 4.66 1.53 -19.66
N GLY A 91 4.06 2.33 -20.55
CA GLY A 91 2.63 2.25 -20.90
C GLY A 91 1.68 2.67 -19.76
N CYS A 92 2.21 2.95 -18.57
CA CYS A 92 1.41 3.20 -17.37
C CYS A 92 0.93 4.65 -17.32
N THR A 93 -0.39 4.85 -17.25
CA THR A 93 -0.96 6.20 -17.09
C THR A 93 -1.00 6.57 -15.60
N LEU A 94 -0.04 7.38 -15.16
CA LEU A 94 0.03 7.90 -13.80
C LEU A 94 -0.50 9.33 -13.73
N HIS A 95 -1.18 9.67 -12.63
CA HIS A 95 -1.50 11.05 -12.29
C HIS A 95 -0.25 11.75 -11.73
N ALA A 96 -0.07 13.04 -12.03
CA ALA A 96 1.06 13.84 -11.56
C ALA A 96 1.20 13.83 -10.02
N GLY A 97 0.09 13.84 -9.29
CA GLY A 97 0.09 13.70 -7.82
C GLY A 97 0.60 12.35 -7.30
N THR A 98 0.49 11.28 -8.10
CA THR A 98 1.11 9.98 -7.75
C THR A 98 2.62 10.03 -7.94
N VAL A 99 3.09 10.64 -9.03
CA VAL A 99 4.53 10.88 -9.24
C VAL A 99 5.10 11.74 -8.12
N ARG A 100 4.40 12.82 -7.73
CA ARG A 100 4.79 13.68 -6.60
C ARG A 100 4.99 12.90 -5.30
N ARG A 101 4.06 11.99 -4.97
CA ARG A 101 4.15 11.15 -3.75
C ARG A 101 5.30 10.15 -3.78
N TRP A 102 5.86 9.87 -4.96
CA TRP A 102 6.94 8.90 -5.16
C TRP A 102 8.30 9.54 -5.35
N LEU A 103 8.36 10.85 -5.55
CA LEU A 103 9.60 11.62 -5.50
C LEU A 103 10.07 11.71 -4.03
N PRO A 104 11.39 11.59 -3.77
CA PRO A 104 11.96 11.77 -2.45
C PRO A 104 11.82 13.21 -1.92
#